data_AF-A0A7Y2ZCG3-F1
#
_entry.id   AF-A0A7Y2ZCG3-F1
#
_cell.length_a   1.000
_cell.length_b   1.000
_cell.length_c   1.000
_cell.angle_alpha   90.00
_cell.angle_beta   90.00
_cell.angle_gamma   90.00
#
_symmetry.space_group_name_H-M   'P 1'
#
loop_
_entity.id
_entity.type
_entity.pdbx_description
1 polymer ?
#
loop_
_entity_poly.entity_id
_entity_poly.type
_entity_poly.pdbx_seq_one_letter_code
_entity_poly.pdbx_strand_id
1 'polypeptide(L)'
;DQVARTSSRSIVDLARTWCRTHDHSQSLSVLGPAPAPLERLRDRYRWQILLKSISLQPLHSLVDWISATFQPPSATRVIIDIDPENML
;
A
#
# COMPACT_ATOMS: atom_id res chain seq x y z
N ASP A 1 -7.64 -6.88 -13.85
CA ASP A 1 -6.22 -6.57 -13.85
C ASP A 1 -5.97 -5.06 -13.80
N GLN A 2 -6.23 -4.31 -14.88
CA GLN A 2 -5.84 -2.90 -15.01
C GLN A 2 -6.27 -1.96 -13.87
N VAL A 3 -7.53 -2.03 -13.40
CA VAL A 3 -8.02 -1.14 -12.33
C VAL A 3 -7.27 -1.36 -11.01
N ALA A 4 -7.11 -2.62 -10.58
CA ALA A 4 -6.41 -2.97 -9.34
C ALA A 4 -4.92 -2.58 -9.41
N ARG A 5 -4.28 -2.84 -10.55
CA ARG A 5 -2.89 -2.43 -10.82
C ARG A 5 -2.73 -0.91 -10.75
N THR A 6 -3.58 -0.16 -11.44
CA THR A 6 -3.51 1.32 -11.43
C THR A 6 -3.75 1.87 -10.03
N SER A 7 -4.76 1.39 -9.30
CA SER A 7 -5.00 1.79 -7.91
C SER A 7 -3.79 1.51 -7.02
N SER A 8 -3.17 0.33 -7.14
CA SER A 8 -1.98 -0.01 -6.35
C SER A 8 -0.79 0.90 -6.66
N ARG A 9 -0.60 1.27 -7.94
CA ARG A 9 0.45 2.20 -8.35
C ARG A 9 0.23 3.61 -7.78
N SER A 10 -1.01 4.10 -7.85
CA SER A 10 -1.36 5.40 -7.25
C SER A 10 -1.08 5.44 -5.75
N ILE A 11 -1.38 4.37 -5.00
CA ILE A 11 -1.07 4.29 -3.57
C ILE A 11 0.45 4.33 -3.33
N VAL A 12 1.25 3.60 -4.12
CA VAL A 12 2.72 3.64 -4.01
C VAL A 12 3.28 5.02 -4.31
N ASP A 13 2.78 5.70 -5.34
CA ASP A 13 3.24 7.04 -5.71
C ASP A 13 2.90 8.07 -4.63
N LEU A 14 1.70 7.99 -4.04
CA LEU A 14 1.30 8.76 -2.87
C LEU A 14 2.23 8.48 -1.69
N ALA A 15 2.45 7.20 -1.36
CA ALA A 15 3.27 6.80 -0.22
C ALA A 15 4.72 7.30 -0.36
N ARG A 16 5.33 7.13 -1.53
CA ARG A 16 6.68 7.63 -1.82
C ARG A 16 6.74 9.15 -1.74
N THR A 17 5.69 9.85 -2.17
CA THR A 17 5.62 11.31 -2.07
C THR A 17 5.57 11.78 -0.63
N TRP A 18 4.76 11.11 0.21
CA TRP A 18 4.71 11.38 1.64
C TRP A 18 6.04 11.14 2.34
N CYS A 19 6.73 10.03 2.03
CA CYS A 19 8.03 9.71 2.63
C CYS A 19 9.08 10.80 2.34
N ARG A 20 9.11 11.33 1.11
CA ARG A 20 10.03 12.42 0.74
C ARG A 20 9.82 13.70 1.54
N THR A 21 8.60 13.94 2.04
CA THR A 21 8.24 15.18 2.74
C THR A 21 8.14 15.04 4.25
N HIS A 22 7.94 13.82 4.78
CA HIS A 22 7.68 13.59 6.21
C HIS A 22 8.64 12.59 6.89
N ASP A 23 9.37 11.75 6.14
CA ASP A 23 10.32 10.78 6.71
C ASP A 23 11.77 11.17 6.36
N HIS A 24 12.25 12.23 7.01
CA HIS A 24 13.63 12.72 6.83
C HIS A 24 14.70 11.69 7.21
N SER A 25 14.37 10.78 8.13
CA SER A 25 15.26 9.72 8.57
C SER A 25 15.38 8.55 7.58
N GLN A 26 14.56 8.53 6.52
CA GLN A 26 14.45 7.41 5.58
C GLN A 26 14.24 6.07 6.28
N SER A 27 13.47 6.11 7.37
CA SER A 27 13.16 4.94 8.20
C SER A 27 12.14 4.02 7.52
N LEU A 28 11.36 4.55 6.58
CA LEU A 28 10.25 3.87 5.92
C LEU A 28 10.63 3.45 4.49
N SER A 29 10.36 2.18 4.18
CA SER A 29 10.49 1.59 2.85
C SER A 29 9.12 1.23 2.27
N VAL A 30 8.88 1.67 1.03
CA VAL A 30 7.66 1.35 0.26
C VAL A 30 8.02 0.36 -0.85
N LEU A 31 7.60 -0.89 -0.68
CA LEU A 31 7.86 -1.99 -1.61
C LEU A 31 6.61 -2.31 -2.45
N GLY A 32 6.83 -2.65 -3.72
CA GLY A 32 5.77 -2.89 -4.70
C GLY A 32 5.47 -1.65 -5.59
N PRO A 33 4.28 -1.60 -6.22
CA PRO A 33 3.20 -2.58 -6.10
C PRO A 33 3.56 -3.89 -6.80
N ALA A 34 3.06 -5.02 -6.28
CA ALA A 34 3.23 -6.34 -6.89
C ALA A 34 1.90 -7.12 -6.92
N PRO A 35 1.71 -8.03 -7.87
CA PRO A 35 0.63 -9.01 -7.79
C PRO A 35 0.69 -9.75 -6.45
N ALA A 36 -0.46 -10.03 -5.84
CA ALA A 36 -0.50 -10.94 -4.71
C ALA A 36 -0.19 -12.37 -5.18
N PRO A 37 0.29 -13.27 -4.31
CA PRO A 37 0.65 -14.64 -4.70
C PRO A 37 -0.50 -15.41 -5.37
N LEU A 38 -1.74 -15.19 -4.88
CA LEU A 38 -2.97 -15.52 -5.59
C LEU A 38 -3.54 -14.26 -6.26
N GLU A 39 -3.02 -13.95 -7.44
CA GLU A 39 -3.36 -12.73 -8.18
C GLU A 39 -4.86 -12.65 -8.52
N ARG A 40 -5.50 -13.76 -8.88
CA ARG A 40 -6.95 -13.80 -9.19
C ARG A 40 -7.69 -14.75 -8.27
N LEU A 41 -8.66 -14.23 -7.53
CA LEU A 41 -9.52 -15.01 -6.63
C LEU A 41 -10.97 -14.55 -6.78
N ARG A 42 -11.88 -15.49 -7.10
CA ARG A 42 -13.32 -15.20 -7.28
C ARG A 42 -13.57 -13.98 -8.19
N ASP A 43 -12.91 -13.96 -9.35
CA ASP A 43 -12.94 -12.88 -10.35
C ASP A 43 -12.47 -11.49 -9.88
N ARG A 44 -11.82 -11.42 -8.71
CA ARG A 44 -11.13 -10.22 -8.23
C ARG A 44 -9.64 -10.36 -8.43
N TYR A 45 -9.01 -9.27 -8.86
CA TYR A 45 -7.55 -9.16 -8.97
C TYR A 45 -6.99 -8.57 -7.69
N ARG A 46 -5.92 -9.16 -7.18
CA ARG A 46 -5.28 -8.81 -5.90
C ARG A 46 -3.86 -8.32 -6.15
N TRP A 47 -3.58 -7.16 -5.59
CA TRP A 47 -2.28 -6.51 -5.60
C TRP A 47 -1.92 -6.15 -4.16
N GLN A 48 -0.63 -6.13 -3.87
CA GLN A 48 -0.10 -5.83 -2.55
C GLN A 48 1.00 -4.79 -2.61
N ILE A 49 1.09 -4.04 -1.51
CA ILE A 49 2.12 -3.04 -1.23
C ILE A 49 2.62 -3.38 0.17
N LEU A 50 3.92 -3.43 0.34
CA LEU A 50 4.52 -3.73 1.63
C LEU A 50 5.22 -2.48 2.16
N LEU A 51 4.72 -1.98 3.29
CA LEU A 51 5.31 -0.88 4.02
C LEU A 51 6.17 -1.46 5.14
N LYS A 52 7.43 -1.02 5.24
CA LYS A 52 8.36 -1.44 6.29
C LYS A 52 8.95 -0.22 6.96
N SER A 53 9.16 -0.29 8.27
CA SER A 53 9.87 0.75 9.00
C SER A 53 10.59 0.16 10.21
N ILE A 54 11.67 0.82 10.65
CA ILE A 54 12.32 0.54 11.94
C ILE A 54 11.50 1.04 13.13
N SER A 55 10.48 1.87 12.89
CA SER A 55 9.60 2.43 13.93
C SER A 55 8.14 2.42 13.49
N LEU A 56 7.22 2.18 14.43
CA LEU A 56 5.78 2.08 14.14
C LEU A 56 5.13 3.43 13.86
N GLN A 57 5.59 4.51 14.50
CA GLN A 57 4.94 5.81 14.40
C GLN A 57 4.87 6.35 12.95
N PRO A 58 5.96 6.33 12.15
CA PRO A 58 5.88 6.73 10.74
C PRO A 58 4.97 5.85 9.89
N LEU A 59 4.86 4.55 10.19
CA LEU A 59 3.94 3.66 9.50
C LEU A 59 2.49 4.08 9.73
N HIS A 60 2.12 4.34 10.98
CA HIS A 60 0.77 4.79 11.34
C HIS A 60 0.45 6.12 10.65
N SER A 61 1.36 7.11 10.74
CA SER A 61 1.16 8.42 10.09
C SER A 61 1.01 8.31 8.57
N LEU A 62 1.79 7.44 7.92
CA LEU A 62 1.68 7.19 6.49
C LEU A 62 0.33 6.54 6.14
N VAL A 63 -0.07 5.51 6.88
CA VAL A 63 -1.32 4.78 6.65
C VAL A 63 -2.54 5.69 6.84
N ASP A 64 -2.54 6.52 7.88
CA ASP A 64 -3.61 7.50 8.13
C ASP A 64 -3.70 8.52 6.99
N TRP A 65 -2.55 9.05 6.55
CA TRP A 65 -2.51 10.00 5.44
C TRP A 65 -2.97 9.40 4.12
N ILE A 66 -2.55 8.16 3.79
CA ILE A 66 -3.04 7.45 2.59
C ILE A 66 -4.55 7.24 2.69
N SER A 67 -5.05 6.80 3.85
CA SER A 67 -6.49 6.55 4.06
C SER A 67 -7.34 7.81 3.89
N ALA A 68 -6.81 8.97 4.30
CA ALA A 68 -7.49 10.26 4.12
C ALA A 68 -7.38 10.81 2.69
N THR A 69 -6.30 10.51 1.96
CA THR A 69 -6.00 11.12 0.65
C THR A 69 -6.45 10.27 -0.53
N PHE A 70 -6.37 8.94 -0.41
CA PHE A 70 -6.69 8.03 -1.50
C PHE A 70 -8.15 7.60 -1.44
N GLN A 71 -8.93 8.02 -2.44
CA GLN A 71 -10.29 7.53 -2.64
C GLN A 71 -10.27 6.37 -3.65
N PRO A 72 -10.50 5.12 -3.22
CA PRO A 72 -10.51 3.98 -4.13
C PRO A 72 -11.67 4.10 -5.12
N PRO A 73 -11.48 3.71 -6.40
CA PRO A 73 -12.59 3.51 -7.33
C PRO A 73 -13.62 2.53 -6.74
N SER A 74 -14.90 2.66 -7.11
CA SER A 74 -16.00 1.83 -6.58
C SER A 74 -15.76 0.32 -6.71
N ALA A 75 -15.02 -0.11 -7.75
CA ALA A 75 -14.70 -1.51 -7.99
C ALA A 75 -13.48 -2.02 -7.19
N THR A 76 -12.76 -1.16 -6.48
CA THR A 76 -11.53 -1.46 -5.74
C THR A 76 -11.82 -1.46 -4.24
N ARG A 77 -11.33 -2.49 -3.54
CA ARG A 77 -11.30 -2.52 -2.07
C ARG A 77 -9.85 -2.47 -1.61
N VAL A 78 -9.54 -1.54 -0.72
CA VAL A 78 -8.23 -1.45 -0.04
C VAL A 78 -8.39 -2.04 1.35
N ILE A 79 -7.44 -2.87 1.75
CA ILE A 79 -7.37 -3.50 3.07
C ILE A 79 -5.97 -3.22 3.60
N ILE A 80 -5.88 -2.78 4.86
CA ILE A 80 -4.62 -2.61 5.57
C ILE A 80 -4.49 -3.81 6.51
N ASP A 81 -3.38 -4.51 6.39
CA ASP A 81 -3.04 -5.67 7.22
C ASP A 81 -1.78 -5.32 8.03
N ILE A 82 -1.87 -5.42 9.36
CA ILE A 82 -0.77 -5.13 10.28
C ILE A 82 -0.20 -6.47 10.73
N ASP A 83 1.11 -6.63 10.62
CA ASP A 83 1.82 -7.89 10.91
C ASP A 83 1.22 -9.10 10.18
N PRO A 84 1.26 -9.12 8.83
CA PRO A 84 0.73 -10.23 8.06
C PRO A 84 1.53 -11.51 8.33
N GLU A 85 0.89 -12.47 9.00
CA GLU A 85 1.47 -13.79 9.32
C GLU A 85 1.87 -14.60 8.08
N ASN A 86 1.29 -14.29 6.91
CA ASN A 86 1.56 -15.03 5.67
C ASN A 86 1.56 -14.12 4.44
N MET A 87 2.72 -14.00 3.78
CA MET A 87 2.90 -13.25 2.51
C MET A 87 3.11 -14.18 1.29
N LEU A 88 2.86 -15.49 1.49
CA LEU A 88 3.05 -16.57 0.50
C LEU A 88 1.87 -16.76 -0.45
#